data_AF-A0A962IIN2-F1
#
_entry.id   AF-A0A962IIN2-F1
#
_cell.length_a   1.000
_cell.length_b   1.000
_cell.length_c   1.000
_cell.angle_alpha   90.00
_cell.angle_beta   90.00
_cell.angle_gamma   90.00
#
_symmetry.space_group_name_H-M   'P 1'
#
loop_
_entity.id
_entity.type
_entity.pdbx_description
1 polymer ?
#
loop_
_entity_poly.entity_id
_entity_poly.type
_entity_poly.pdbx_seq_one_letter_code
_entity_poly.pdbx_strand_id
1 'polypeptide(L)'
;MRSIIELIVALVFVALFFFGLAYFLPQSGHVERSIVIERPASQVFDLVNSYKRFDVWSPWHAKDPEMQTTLSGEVMGFGATHKMVSSNPKIGTVEQRIIESDPYRLVKIQHNWNRFGNATVTYRFKPDDLGVQTTWSYDIDLGMDPVMR
;
A
#
# COMPACT_ATOMS: atom_id res chain seq x y z
N MET A 1 -48.25 15.83 -4.25
CA MET A 1 -48.04 14.46 -3.73
C MET A 1 -47.54 13.51 -4.81
N ARG A 2 -48.22 13.37 -5.96
CA ARG A 2 -47.76 12.51 -7.08
C ARG A 2 -46.34 12.81 -7.58
N SER A 3 -45.99 14.07 -7.80
CA SER A 3 -44.65 14.47 -8.26
C SER A 3 -43.53 14.21 -7.24
N ILE A 4 -43.85 14.17 -5.94
CA ILE A 4 -42.88 13.81 -4.89
C ILE A 4 -42.61 12.31 -4.93
N ILE A 5 -43.64 11.49 -5.14
CA ILE A 5 -43.50 10.03 -5.29
C ILE A 5 -42.67 9.70 -6.53
N GLU A 6 -42.95 10.34 -7.66
CA GLU A 6 -42.19 10.16 -8.91
C GLU A 6 -40.71 10.53 -8.73
N LEU A 7 -40.39 11.62 -8.02
CA LEU A 7 -39.02 12.00 -7.70
C LEU A 7 -38.31 10.96 -6.81
N ILE A 8 -38.98 10.46 -5.76
CA ILE A 8 -38.41 9.45 -4.87
C ILE A 8 -38.14 8.15 -5.64
N VAL A 9 -39.08 7.71 -6.47
CA VAL A 9 -38.92 6.52 -7.32
C VAL A 9 -37.74 6.68 -8.27
N ALA A 10 -37.63 7.82 -8.95
CA ALA A 10 -36.49 8.11 -9.82
C ALA A 10 -35.16 8.05 -9.05
N LEU A 11 -35.09 8.63 -7.84
CA LEU A 11 -33.88 8.65 -7.02
C LEU A 11 -33.50 7.25 -6.54
N VAL A 12 -34.47 6.42 -6.19
CA VAL A 12 -34.25 5.00 -5.85
C VAL A 12 -33.72 4.22 -7.05
N PHE A 13 -34.28 4.43 -8.25
CA PHE A 13 -33.76 3.77 -9.47
C PHE A 13 -32.34 4.20 -9.80
N VAL A 14 -32.03 5.50 -9.68
CA VAL A 14 -30.68 6.01 -9.88
C VAL A 14 -29.71 5.39 -8.87
N ALA A 15 -30.08 5.33 -7.59
CA ALA A 15 -29.27 4.69 -6.57
C ALA A 15 -29.02 3.21 -6.90
N LEU A 16 -30.08 2.44 -7.19
CA LEU A 16 -29.97 1.03 -7.56
C LEU A 16 -29.10 0.81 -8.80
N PHE A 17 -29.20 1.68 -9.80
CA PHE A 17 -28.36 1.63 -10.99
C PHE A 17 -26.87 1.82 -10.65
N PHE A 18 -26.53 2.83 -9.85
CA PHE A 18 -25.14 3.06 -9.43
C PHE A 18 -24.60 1.96 -8.51
N PHE A 19 -25.41 1.45 -7.57
CA PHE A 19 -25.03 0.29 -6.76
C PHE A 19 -24.84 -0.98 -7.61
N GLY A 20 -25.67 -1.17 -8.63
CA GLY A 20 -25.53 -2.24 -9.60
C GLY A 20 -24.21 -2.15 -10.36
N LEU A 21 -23.87 -0.97 -10.88
CA LEU A 21 -22.57 -0.72 -11.55
C LEU A 21 -21.39 -0.95 -10.59
N ALA A 22 -21.46 -0.43 -9.36
CA ALA A 22 -20.43 -0.59 -8.34
C ALA A 22 -20.08 -2.06 -8.06
N TYR A 23 -21.09 -2.94 -8.13
CA TYR A 23 -20.88 -4.37 -7.95
C TYR A 23 -20.00 -5.02 -9.03
N PHE A 24 -19.98 -4.45 -10.25
CA PHE A 24 -19.18 -4.93 -11.38
C PHE A 24 -17.78 -4.32 -11.47
N LEU A 25 -17.40 -3.34 -10.63
CA LEU A 25 -16.03 -2.82 -10.62
C LEU A 25 -15.02 -3.89 -10.18
N PRO A 26 -13.71 -3.77 -10.46
CA PRO A 26 -12.73 -4.73 -9.94
C PRO A 26 -12.78 -4.83 -8.40
N GLN A 27 -12.50 -6.02 -7.87
CA GLN A 27 -12.37 -6.22 -6.41
C GLN A 27 -10.94 -5.95 -5.92
N SER A 28 -9.99 -5.78 -6.83
CA SER A 28 -8.59 -5.54 -6.50
C SER A 28 -8.04 -4.33 -7.26
N GLY A 29 -7.13 -3.62 -6.60
CA GLY A 29 -6.33 -2.56 -7.19
C GLY A 29 -4.87 -2.99 -7.30
N HIS A 30 -4.24 -2.69 -8.43
CA HIS A 30 -2.82 -2.92 -8.65
C HIS A 30 -2.16 -1.64 -9.19
N VAL A 31 -1.06 -1.24 -8.57
CA VAL A 31 -0.20 -0.16 -9.06
C VAL A 31 1.24 -0.63 -9.05
N GLU A 32 1.95 -0.42 -10.15
CA GLU A 32 3.39 -0.67 -10.20
C GLU A 32 4.16 0.52 -10.79
N ARG A 33 5.41 0.63 -10.34
CA ARG A 33 6.40 1.61 -10.79
C ARG A 33 7.78 0.97 -10.79
N SER A 34 8.57 1.27 -11.82
CA SER A 34 9.94 0.77 -11.95
C SER A 34 10.89 1.91 -12.22
N ILE A 35 12.07 1.86 -11.61
CA ILE A 35 13.17 2.79 -11.85
C ILE A 35 14.50 2.01 -11.89
N VAL A 36 15.48 2.53 -12.61
CA VAL A 36 16.87 2.06 -12.50
C VAL A 36 17.57 2.91 -11.47
N ILE A 37 18.21 2.26 -10.50
CA ILE A 37 18.99 2.91 -9.45
C ILE A 37 20.46 2.58 -9.71
N GLU A 38 21.28 3.61 -9.92
CA GLU A 38 22.72 3.49 -10.21
C GLU A 38 23.55 3.13 -8.98
N ARG A 39 23.19 2.03 -8.33
CA ARG A 39 23.84 1.46 -7.13
C ARG A 39 23.81 -0.07 -7.18
N PRO A 40 24.72 -0.74 -6.46
CA PRO A 40 24.69 -2.20 -6.33
C PRO A 40 23.36 -2.69 -5.77
N ALA A 41 22.85 -3.81 -6.31
CA ALA A 41 21.59 -4.41 -5.85
C ALA A 41 21.59 -4.70 -4.34
N SER A 42 22.76 -5.03 -3.76
CA SER A 42 22.90 -5.25 -2.32
C SER A 42 22.59 -4.01 -1.49
N GLN A 43 23.05 -2.82 -1.90
CA GLN A 43 22.80 -1.59 -1.15
C GLN A 43 21.31 -1.20 -1.17
N VAL A 44 20.67 -1.33 -2.33
CA VAL A 44 19.24 -1.03 -2.47
C VAL A 44 18.40 -2.07 -1.71
N PHE A 45 18.75 -3.35 -1.84
CA PHE A 45 18.09 -4.43 -1.12
C PHE A 45 18.18 -4.22 0.39
N ASP A 46 19.35 -3.93 0.94
CA ASP A 46 19.55 -3.74 2.39
C ASP A 46 18.75 -2.56 2.94
N LEU A 47 18.51 -1.52 2.15
CA LEU A 47 17.67 -0.37 2.52
C LEU A 47 16.19 -0.75 2.64
N VAL A 48 15.71 -1.63 1.78
CA VAL A 48 14.30 -2.08 1.74
C VAL A 48 14.06 -3.22 2.72
N ASN A 49 15.06 -4.08 2.92
CA ASN A 49 15.00 -5.26 3.76
C ASN A 49 15.10 -4.96 5.27
N SER A 50 15.21 -3.69 5.66
CA SER A 50 15.24 -3.26 7.06
C SER A 50 14.61 -1.89 7.22
N TYR A 51 13.84 -1.71 8.29
CA TYR A 51 13.24 -0.42 8.60
C TYR A 51 14.15 0.53 9.37
N LYS A 52 15.38 0.13 9.72
CA LYS A 52 16.34 0.97 10.47
C LYS A 52 16.63 2.33 9.84
N ARG A 53 16.61 2.39 8.51
CA ARG A 53 16.87 3.61 7.74
C ARG A 53 15.65 4.02 6.92
N PHE A 54 14.47 3.56 7.31
CA PHE A 54 13.25 3.80 6.55
C PHE A 54 12.98 5.29 6.41
N ASP A 55 13.16 6.07 7.48
CA ASP A 55 12.92 7.51 7.48
C ASP A 55 13.80 8.31 6.51
N VAL A 56 14.93 7.75 6.08
CA VAL A 56 15.87 8.41 5.16
C VAL A 56 15.37 8.39 3.72
N TRP A 57 14.59 7.38 3.33
CA TRP A 57 14.17 7.18 1.94
C TRP A 57 12.65 7.08 1.77
N SER A 58 11.94 6.80 2.85
CA SER A 58 10.49 6.67 2.86
C SER A 58 9.80 8.01 2.68
N PRO A 59 8.73 8.09 1.87
CA PRO A 59 7.97 9.32 1.71
C PRO A 59 7.15 9.68 2.97
N TRP A 60 6.99 8.76 3.93
CA TRP A 60 6.13 8.98 5.09
C TRP A 60 6.70 9.99 6.07
N HIS A 61 8.01 9.92 6.37
CA HIS A 61 8.66 10.86 7.28
C HIS A 61 8.64 12.30 6.72
N ALA A 62 8.83 12.47 5.41
CA ALA A 62 8.71 13.78 4.76
C ALA A 62 7.27 14.34 4.77
N LYS A 63 6.25 13.47 4.82
CA LYS A 63 4.83 13.88 4.90
C LYS A 63 4.40 14.26 6.31
N ASP A 64 4.94 13.60 7.32
CA ASP A 64 4.70 13.90 8.72
C ASP A 64 5.97 13.62 9.57
N PRO A 65 6.78 14.66 9.83
CA PRO A 65 7.99 14.52 10.64
C PRO A 65 7.71 14.23 12.13
N GLU A 66 6.50 14.51 12.62
CA GLU A 66 6.10 14.26 14.02
C GLU A 66 5.47 12.88 14.23
N MET A 67 5.38 12.08 13.16
CA MET A 67 4.86 10.72 13.19
C MET A 67 5.69 9.83 14.14
N GLN A 68 4.98 9.09 15.01
CA GLN A 68 5.63 8.15 15.91
C GLN A 68 5.87 6.83 15.19
N THR A 69 7.12 6.40 15.18
CA THR A 69 7.55 5.12 14.58
C THR A 69 8.00 4.15 15.66
N THR A 70 7.62 2.88 15.55
CA THR A 70 8.10 1.81 16.44
C THR A 70 8.56 0.63 15.60
N LEU A 71 9.78 0.17 15.86
CA LEU A 71 10.36 -1.03 15.26
C LEU A 71 10.20 -2.22 16.22
N SER A 72 9.79 -3.36 15.69
CA SER A 72 9.64 -4.60 16.47
C SER A 72 9.90 -5.83 15.61
N GLY A 73 10.02 -7.00 16.25
CA GLY A 73 10.34 -8.26 15.58
C GLY A 73 11.82 -8.31 15.17
N GLU A 74 12.07 -8.88 13.99
CA GLU A 74 13.42 -9.04 13.47
C GLU A 74 14.05 -7.71 13.05
N VAL A 75 15.38 -7.67 13.11
CA VAL A 75 16.18 -6.47 12.77
C VAL A 75 16.12 -6.16 11.26
N MET A 76 15.97 -7.20 10.45
CA MET A 76 15.89 -7.17 8.99
C MET A 76 15.24 -8.45 8.47
N GLY A 77 14.75 -8.43 7.24
CA GLY A 77 14.18 -9.61 6.61
C GLY A 77 12.85 -10.03 7.20
N PHE A 78 12.51 -11.30 6.99
CA PHE A 78 11.24 -11.89 7.40
C PHE A 78 10.95 -11.60 8.89
N GLY A 79 9.77 -11.06 9.17
CA GLY A 79 9.33 -10.75 10.53
C GLY A 79 9.71 -9.37 11.05
N ALA A 80 10.57 -8.62 10.34
CA ALA A 80 10.83 -7.23 10.68
C ALA A 80 9.53 -6.41 10.55
N THR A 81 9.19 -5.65 11.58
CA THR A 81 7.92 -4.93 11.69
C THR A 81 8.18 -3.46 11.99
N HIS A 82 7.42 -2.58 11.32
CA HIS A 82 7.43 -1.15 11.50
C HIS A 82 6.01 -0.63 11.66
N LYS A 83 5.74 0.04 12.78
CA LYS A 83 4.46 0.66 13.09
C LYS A 83 4.60 2.16 13.04
N MET A 84 3.72 2.81 12.30
CA MET A 84 3.61 4.25 12.15
C MET A 84 2.30 4.73 12.76
N VAL A 85 2.36 5.78 13.58
CA VAL A 85 1.18 6.44 14.17
C VAL A 85 1.29 7.94 13.92
N SER A 86 0.36 8.46 13.13
CA SER A 86 0.30 9.87 12.75
C SER A 86 -1.06 10.47 13.10
N SER A 87 -1.06 11.74 13.51
CA SER A 87 -2.28 12.54 13.67
C SER A 87 -2.87 13.01 12.33
N ASN A 88 -2.09 12.93 11.24
CA ASN A 88 -2.54 13.24 9.90
C ASN A 88 -3.52 12.16 9.41
N PRO A 89 -4.79 12.50 9.12
CA PRO A 89 -5.81 11.52 8.75
C PRO A 89 -5.52 10.80 7.42
N LYS A 90 -4.62 11.34 6.58
CA LYS A 90 -4.18 10.69 5.34
C LYS A 90 -3.15 9.58 5.55
N ILE A 91 -2.50 9.53 6.72
CA ILE A 91 -1.53 8.50 7.11
C ILE A 91 -2.17 7.58 8.15
N GLY A 92 -2.69 8.15 9.23
CA GLY A 92 -3.30 7.42 10.33
C GLY A 92 -2.32 6.45 11.00
N THR A 93 -2.81 5.26 11.31
CA THR A 93 -2.02 4.18 11.92
C THR A 93 -1.83 3.05 10.92
N VAL A 94 -0.57 2.71 10.64
CA VAL A 94 -0.18 1.66 9.70
C VAL A 94 0.84 0.75 10.35
N GLU A 95 0.65 -0.55 10.18
CA GLU A 95 1.67 -1.54 10.51
C GLU A 95 2.18 -2.21 9.24
N GLN A 96 3.49 -2.27 9.08
CA GLN A 96 4.17 -2.88 7.95
C GLN A 96 5.02 -4.04 8.45
N ARG A 97 4.86 -5.22 7.87
CA ARG A 97 5.65 -6.41 8.22
C ARG A 97 6.26 -7.04 6.98
N ILE A 98 7.56 -7.30 7.00
CA ILE A 98 8.21 -8.07 5.94
C ILE A 98 7.76 -9.54 6.08
N ILE A 99 7.12 -10.06 5.04
CA ILE A 99 6.56 -11.43 5.00
C ILE A 99 7.30 -12.34 4.03
N GLU A 100 8.16 -11.79 3.18
CA GLU A 100 9.05 -12.54 2.30
C GLU A 100 10.30 -11.71 2.01
N SER A 101 11.46 -12.34 2.05
CA SER A 101 12.73 -11.69 1.72
C SER A 101 13.62 -12.71 1.02
N ASP A 102 13.97 -12.42 -0.24
CA ASP A 102 14.86 -13.21 -1.07
C ASP A 102 16.01 -12.31 -1.52
N PRO A 103 17.25 -12.56 -1.04
CA PRO A 103 18.41 -11.70 -1.27
C PRO A 103 18.55 -11.22 -2.71
N TYR A 104 18.56 -9.89 -2.86
CA TYR A 104 18.75 -9.18 -4.14
C TYR A 104 17.70 -9.47 -5.21
N ARG A 105 16.60 -10.15 -4.87
CA ARG A 105 15.52 -10.48 -5.82
C ARG A 105 14.19 -9.88 -5.39
N LEU A 106 13.81 -10.03 -4.13
CA LEU A 106 12.46 -9.69 -3.68
C LEU A 106 12.40 -9.32 -2.19
N VAL A 107 11.62 -8.30 -1.86
CA VAL A 107 11.12 -8.05 -0.51
C VAL A 107 9.61 -7.82 -0.60
N LYS A 108 8.83 -8.64 0.11
CA LYS A 108 7.36 -8.50 0.19
C LYS A 108 6.96 -8.07 1.59
N ILE A 109 6.10 -7.07 1.64
CA ILE A 109 5.67 -6.40 2.85
C ILE A 109 4.15 -6.43 2.89
N GLN A 110 3.60 -6.88 4.01
CA GLN A 110 2.18 -6.73 4.31
C GLN A 110 1.96 -5.40 5.01
N HIS A 111 1.09 -4.56 4.45
CA HIS A 111 0.58 -3.34 5.10
C HIS A 111 -0.78 -3.64 5.70
N ASN A 112 -0.91 -3.47 7.00
CA ASN A 112 -2.18 -3.46 7.68
C ASN A 112 -2.60 -2.01 7.94
N TRP A 113 -3.54 -1.55 7.12
CA TRP A 113 -4.26 -0.31 7.34
C TRP A 113 -5.53 -0.68 8.08
N ASN A 114 -5.52 -0.66 9.42
CA ASN A 114 -6.64 -1.10 10.28
C ASN A 114 -8.07 -0.79 9.75
N ARG A 115 -8.25 0.33 9.02
CA ARG A 115 -9.52 0.79 8.44
C ARG A 115 -9.75 0.44 6.96
N PHE A 116 -8.69 0.23 6.17
CA PHE A 116 -8.77 0.08 4.70
C PHE A 116 -8.43 -1.34 4.22
N GLY A 117 -8.24 -2.29 5.14
CA GLY A 117 -7.88 -3.66 4.82
C GLY A 117 -6.37 -3.88 4.67
N ASN A 118 -6.02 -5.07 4.21
CA ASN A 118 -4.64 -5.45 4.00
C ASN A 118 -4.22 -5.13 2.56
N ALA A 119 -3.04 -4.55 2.42
CA ALA A 119 -2.39 -4.38 1.13
C ALA A 119 -1.03 -5.09 1.15
N THR A 120 -0.58 -5.51 -0.03
CA THR A 120 0.75 -6.10 -0.21
C THR A 120 1.60 -5.14 -1.01
N VAL A 121 2.75 -4.77 -0.45
CA VAL A 121 3.80 -4.05 -1.15
C VAL A 121 4.88 -5.03 -1.54
N THR A 122 5.26 -5.07 -2.80
CA THR A 122 6.37 -5.90 -3.26
C THR A 122 7.42 -5.06 -3.96
N TYR A 123 8.66 -5.16 -3.48
CA TYR A 123 9.85 -4.68 -4.18
C TYR A 123 10.50 -5.87 -4.90
N ARG A 124 10.70 -5.72 -6.20
CA ARG A 124 11.46 -6.67 -7.03
C ARG A 124 12.71 -5.99 -7.56
N PHE A 125 13.82 -6.70 -7.52
CA PHE A 125 15.12 -6.23 -7.95
C PHE A 125 15.59 -7.08 -9.12
N LYS A 126 16.04 -6.43 -10.19
CA LYS A 126 16.62 -7.08 -11.37
C LYS A 126 17.92 -6.39 -11.73
N PRO A 127 19.01 -7.13 -11.99
CA PRO A 127 20.25 -6.53 -12.49
C PRO A 127 20.00 -5.71 -13.76
N ASP A 128 20.68 -4.56 -13.84
CA ASP A 128 20.66 -3.65 -14.99
C ASP A 128 22.09 -3.17 -15.25
N ASP A 129 22.42 -2.78 -16.49
CA ASP A 129 23.78 -2.39 -16.86
C ASP A 129 24.28 -1.19 -16.05
N LEU A 130 23.39 -0.29 -15.63
CA LEU A 130 23.73 0.88 -14.83
C LEU A 130 23.63 0.65 -13.32
N GLY A 131 23.10 -0.50 -12.88
CA GLY A 131 22.92 -0.82 -11.46
C GLY A 131 21.83 -1.87 -11.22
N VAL A 132 20.71 -1.45 -10.64
CA VAL A 132 19.58 -2.34 -10.36
C VAL A 132 18.25 -1.70 -10.76
N GLN A 133 17.49 -2.40 -11.57
CA GLN A 133 16.09 -2.06 -11.82
C GLN A 133 15.28 -2.49 -10.59
N THR A 134 14.70 -1.51 -9.90
CA THR A 134 13.82 -1.73 -8.75
C THR A 134 12.38 -1.46 -9.16
N THR A 135 11.54 -2.47 -9.01
CA THR A 135 10.09 -2.37 -9.25
C THR A 135 9.36 -2.42 -7.92
N TRP A 136 8.62 -1.37 -7.62
CA TRP A 136 7.68 -1.31 -6.51
C TRP A 136 6.28 -1.59 -7.03
N SER A 137 5.55 -2.46 -6.34
CA SER A 137 4.14 -2.75 -6.61
C SER A 137 3.32 -2.69 -5.34
N TYR A 138 2.07 -2.27 -5.49
CA TYR A 138 1.07 -2.17 -4.44
C TYR A 138 -0.20 -2.87 -4.91
N ASP A 139 -0.56 -3.93 -4.19
CA ASP A 139 -1.74 -4.75 -4.42
C ASP A 139 -2.69 -4.58 -3.24
N ILE A 140 -3.94 -4.22 -3.50
CA ILE A 140 -4.98 -4.09 -2.47
C ILE A 140 -6.21 -4.89 -2.87
N ASP A 141 -6.80 -5.57 -1.89
CA ASP A 141 -8.12 -6.18 -2.00
C ASP A 141 -9.15 -5.22 -1.40
N LEU A 142 -10.05 -4.72 -2.25
CA LEU A 142 -11.10 -3.77 -1.90
C LEU A 142 -12.38 -4.49 -1.42
N GLY A 143 -12.43 -5.81 -1.49
CA GLY A 143 -13.54 -6.64 -1.03
C GLY A 143 -14.82 -6.43 -1.84
N MET A 144 -15.97 -6.73 -1.21
CA MET A 144 -17.27 -6.61 -1.85
C MET A 144 -18.00 -5.29 -1.56
N ASP A 145 -17.44 -4.41 -0.72
CA ASP A 145 -18.09 -3.14 -0.38
C ASP A 145 -18.12 -2.22 -1.62
N PRO A 146 -19.30 -1.92 -2.18
CA PRO A 146 -19.42 -1.09 -3.37
C PRO A 146 -18.98 0.36 -3.15
N VAL A 147 -18.81 0.81 -1.89
CA VAL A 147 -18.29 2.15 -1.57
C VAL A 147 -16.76 2.19 -1.68
N MET A 148 -16.09 1.05 -1.51
CA MET A 148 -14.63 0.93 -1.55
C MET A 148 -14.09 0.61 -2.95
N ARG A 149 -14.97 0.31 -3.92
CA ARG A 149 -14.65 -0.08 -5.30
C ARG A 149 -14.84 1.06 -6.29
#